data_AF-A0A371KJ60-F1
#
_entry.id   AF-A0A371KJ60-F1
#
_cell.length_a   1.000
_cell.length_b   1.000
_cell.length_c   1.000
_cell.angle_alpha   90.00
_cell.angle_beta   90.00
_cell.angle_gamma   90.00
#
_symmetry.space_group_name_H-M   'P 1'
#
loop_
_entity.id
_entity.type
_entity.pdbx_description
1 polymer ?
#
loop_
_entity_poly.entity_id
_entity_poly.type
_entity_poly.pdbx_seq_one_letter_code
_entity_poly.pdbx_strand_id
1 'polypeptide(L)'
;MTQQLNFDKIRDFIRLFHYQYSEETLLPEICEVTLYQEKFSERYGTIGNWDFPSRRENHGHSGLEYNQIGQRSMTPVEILHSEQPLDVIQSFVRRLRLGERHYVLNQLDEKAERNEIETIPFDEPTHVNFQEWCGQVRNPDHLFLPLDTEFHNTVFEWRQRNDYTLNMGEIAISGRNVVKIHWVPLDSGIEYGYLLSSEGLDLVQKWFGDSPDPANFNYNSNFDILSENRPLMVYIGDEIVEDEEEDTESFREKVDFLYRVVVSNLMLDSNHALRLEPTKQLSSE
;
A
#
# COMPACT_ATOMS: atom_id res chain seq x y z
N MET A 1 17.00 6.72 35.19
CA MET A 1 16.26 7.97 34.93
C MET A 1 15.59 7.75 33.60
N THR A 2 14.30 7.41 33.59
CA THR A 2 13.52 7.18 32.37
C THR A 2 13.52 8.48 31.56
N GLN A 3 14.06 8.47 30.34
CA GLN A 3 13.96 9.63 29.46
C GLN A 3 12.52 9.70 28.96
N GLN A 4 11.69 10.48 29.64
CA GLN A 4 10.35 10.77 29.14
C GLN A 4 10.43 11.26 27.70
N LEU A 5 9.70 10.57 26.81
CA LEU A 5 9.59 10.92 25.41
C LEU A 5 9.25 12.40 25.21
N ASN A 6 10.08 13.10 24.46
CA ASN A 6 9.81 14.48 24.09
C ASN A 6 8.72 14.52 23.00
N PHE A 7 7.55 15.07 23.36
CA PHE A 7 6.39 15.20 22.47
C PHE A 7 6.71 15.90 21.15
N ASP A 8 7.59 16.92 21.16
CA ASP A 8 7.95 17.65 19.93
C ASP A 8 8.73 16.75 18.96
N LYS A 9 9.65 15.92 19.48
CA LYS A 9 10.43 14.99 18.65
C LYS A 9 9.56 13.87 18.06
N ILE A 10 8.63 13.32 18.85
CA ILE A 10 7.64 12.36 18.36
C ILE A 10 6.77 12.99 17.26
N ARG A 11 6.25 14.19 17.51
CA ARG A 11 5.43 14.91 16.54
C ARG A 11 6.17 15.09 15.22
N ASP A 12 7.44 15.45 15.27
CA ASP A 12 8.25 15.66 14.07
C ASP A 12 8.52 14.33 13.33
N PHE A 13 8.81 13.25 14.07
CA PHE A 13 8.92 11.90 13.51
C PHE A 13 7.63 11.47 12.78
N ILE A 14 6.48 11.62 13.43
CA ILE A 14 5.18 11.22 12.86
C ILE A 14 4.80 12.08 11.65
N ARG A 15 5.11 13.39 11.68
CA ARG A 15 4.91 14.27 10.51
C ARG A 15 5.74 13.83 9.32
N LEU A 16 7.02 13.52 9.53
CA LEU A 16 7.90 13.01 8.48
C LEU A 16 7.40 11.65 7.97
N PHE A 17 6.90 10.79 8.85
CA PHE A 17 6.33 9.50 8.45
C PHE A 17 5.09 9.67 7.57
N HIS A 18 4.15 10.53 7.96
CA HIS A 18 2.98 10.82 7.12
C HIS A 18 3.36 11.41 5.76
N TYR A 19 4.34 12.31 5.72
CA TYR A 19 4.85 12.89 4.48
C TYR A 19 5.46 11.80 3.59
N GLN A 20 6.33 10.97 4.13
CA GLN A 20 6.96 9.90 3.37
C GLN A 20 5.94 8.88 2.88
N TYR A 21 4.93 8.56 3.69
CA TYR A 21 3.83 7.69 3.28
C TYR A 21 3.01 8.30 2.13
N SER A 22 2.68 9.59 2.16
CA SER A 22 1.91 10.22 1.09
C SER A 22 2.65 10.25 -0.25
N GLU A 23 3.99 10.27 -0.23
CA GLU A 23 4.81 10.24 -1.44
C GLU A 23 4.99 8.82 -2.02
N GLU A 24 4.88 7.78 -1.19
CA GLU A 24 5.21 6.40 -1.60
C GLU A 24 4.03 5.42 -1.59
N THR A 25 2.86 5.81 -1.05
CA THR A 25 1.69 4.92 -0.96
C THR A 25 1.27 4.42 -2.35
N LEU A 26 0.91 3.14 -2.42
CA LEU A 26 0.55 2.49 -3.67
C LEU A 26 -0.93 2.62 -3.99
N LEU A 27 -1.81 2.64 -2.96
CA LEU A 27 -3.26 2.60 -3.19
C LEU A 27 -3.75 3.71 -4.13
N PRO A 28 -3.38 5.00 -3.95
CA PRO A 28 -3.81 6.06 -4.86
C PRO A 28 -3.16 5.98 -6.24
N GLU A 29 -2.09 5.18 -6.40
CA GLU A 29 -1.45 4.95 -7.69
C GLU A 29 -2.25 3.95 -8.53
N ILE A 30 -2.78 2.89 -7.91
CA ILE A 30 -3.36 1.73 -8.63
C ILE A 30 -4.89 1.63 -8.49
N CYS A 31 -5.51 2.46 -7.64
CA CYS A 31 -6.94 2.47 -7.40
C CYS A 31 -7.46 3.90 -7.19
N GLU A 32 -8.73 4.13 -7.54
CA GLU A 32 -9.50 5.27 -7.05
C GLU A 32 -9.71 5.09 -5.54
N VAL A 33 -9.22 6.02 -4.72
CA VAL A 33 -9.37 5.96 -3.25
C VAL A 33 -10.39 6.98 -2.81
N THR A 34 -11.50 6.49 -2.25
CA THR A 34 -12.53 7.32 -1.63
C THR A 34 -12.30 7.41 -0.13
N LEU A 35 -12.17 8.62 0.43
CA LEU A 35 -12.03 8.82 1.87
C LEU A 35 -13.41 8.84 2.55
N TYR A 36 -13.65 7.89 3.45
CA TYR A 36 -14.90 7.76 4.19
C TYR A 36 -14.85 8.50 5.51
N GLN A 37 -15.83 9.38 5.69
CA GLN A 37 -16.09 10.09 6.93
C GLN A 37 -17.52 9.82 7.37
N GLU A 38 -17.70 9.07 8.46
CA GLU A 38 -19.02 8.70 8.96
C GLU A 38 -19.55 9.78 9.90
N LYS A 39 -18.69 10.32 10.78
CA LYS A 39 -19.02 11.43 11.69
C LYS A 39 -17.78 12.22 12.10
N PHE A 40 -17.75 13.52 11.80
CA PHE A 40 -17.00 14.47 12.61
C PHE A 40 -17.55 14.39 14.05
N SER A 41 -16.85 13.74 14.97
CA SER A 41 -17.23 13.84 16.38
C SER A 41 -17.02 15.30 16.80
N GLU A 42 -18.01 15.90 17.44
CA GLU A 42 -17.99 17.27 17.95
C GLU A 42 -16.82 17.55 18.94
N ARG A 43 -16.03 16.52 19.31
CA ARG A 43 -14.89 16.64 20.21
C ARG A 43 -13.68 17.39 19.63
N TYR A 44 -13.46 17.40 18.32
CA TYR A 44 -12.15 17.79 17.77
C TYR A 44 -12.12 18.99 16.81
N GLY A 45 -13.26 19.60 16.50
CA GLY A 45 -13.32 20.86 15.76
C GLY A 45 -12.99 20.72 14.27
N THR A 46 -13.83 21.31 13.42
CA THR A 46 -13.62 21.38 11.97
C THR A 46 -12.44 22.29 11.63
N ILE A 47 -11.33 21.77 11.13
CA ILE A 47 -10.28 22.60 10.50
C ILE A 47 -9.70 21.93 9.25
N GLY A 48 -9.86 22.61 8.10
CA GLY A 48 -8.96 22.55 6.95
C GLY A 48 -9.40 21.62 5.83
N ASN A 49 -10.04 22.19 4.79
CA ASN A 49 -10.31 21.55 3.51
C ASN A 49 -9.02 21.01 2.88
N TRP A 50 -8.79 19.71 2.99
CA TRP A 50 -8.10 18.97 1.95
C TRP A 50 -9.16 18.61 0.92
N ASP A 51 -9.19 19.32 -0.20
CA ASP A 51 -10.08 19.00 -1.32
C ASP A 51 -9.59 17.71 -2.00
N PHE A 52 -9.87 16.57 -1.37
CA PHE A 52 -9.91 15.30 -2.09
C PHE A 52 -11.23 15.27 -2.86
N PRO A 53 -11.25 14.79 -4.12
CA PRO A 53 -12.46 14.73 -4.92
C PRO A 53 -13.46 13.74 -4.29
N SER A 54 -14.25 14.22 -3.33
CA SER A 54 -15.48 13.57 -2.95
C SER A 54 -16.43 13.72 -4.14
N ARG A 55 -16.79 12.63 -4.83
CA ARG A 55 -18.14 12.37 -5.39
C ARG A 55 -18.13 11.22 -6.42
N ARG A 56 -18.45 10.01 -5.95
CA ARG A 56 -19.50 9.20 -6.58
C ARG A 56 -20.70 9.21 -5.63
N GLU A 57 -21.69 10.02 -5.96
CA GLU A 57 -22.76 10.51 -5.07
C GLU A 57 -23.81 9.46 -4.63
N ASN A 58 -23.55 8.14 -4.71
CA ASN A 58 -24.61 7.12 -4.55
C ASN A 58 -24.23 5.79 -3.87
N HIS A 59 -23.09 5.69 -3.19
CA HIS A 59 -22.79 4.47 -2.41
C HIS A 59 -22.82 4.76 -0.92
N GLY A 60 -23.92 4.40 -0.26
CA GLY A 60 -23.94 4.31 1.19
C GLY A 60 -22.93 3.25 1.64
N HIS A 61 -21.78 3.69 2.15
CA HIS A 61 -20.66 2.81 2.51
C HIS A 61 -20.83 2.08 3.85
N SER A 62 -21.99 2.23 4.51
CA SER A 62 -22.32 1.58 5.80
C SER A 62 -22.47 0.06 5.71
N GLY A 63 -22.49 -0.50 4.49
CA GLY A 63 -22.53 -1.95 4.24
C GLY A 63 -21.19 -2.55 3.82
N LEU A 64 -20.10 -1.77 3.79
CA LEU A 64 -18.79 -2.28 3.39
C LEU A 64 -18.08 -2.99 4.55
N GLU A 65 -17.42 -4.09 4.22
CA GLU A 65 -16.45 -4.74 5.11
C GLU A 65 -15.10 -4.03 5.00
N TYR A 66 -14.42 -3.86 6.14
CA TYR A 66 -13.16 -3.15 6.24
C TYR A 66 -12.06 -4.05 6.79
N ASN A 67 -10.88 -3.91 6.20
CA ASN A 67 -9.64 -4.61 6.54
C ASN A 67 -8.59 -3.62 7.01
N GLN A 68 -7.58 -4.11 7.73
CA GLN A 68 -6.50 -3.28 8.25
C GLN A 68 -5.18 -3.71 7.62
N ILE A 69 -4.43 -2.76 7.08
CA ILE A 69 -3.08 -2.96 6.57
C ILE A 69 -2.16 -2.15 7.45
N GLY A 70 -1.24 -2.82 8.14
CA GLY A 70 -0.42 -2.15 9.13
C GLY A 70 0.57 -3.08 9.79
N GLN A 71 1.39 -2.51 10.66
CA GLN A 71 2.37 -3.25 11.42
C GLN A 71 2.57 -2.63 12.80
N ARG A 72 2.84 -3.51 13.76
CA ARG A 72 3.34 -3.16 15.09
C ARG A 72 4.85 -3.32 15.12
N SER A 73 5.57 -2.38 15.69
CA SER A 73 7.03 -2.36 15.73
C SER A 73 7.57 -1.75 17.01
N MET A 74 8.52 -2.44 17.64
CA MET A 74 9.30 -1.91 18.76
C MET A 74 10.42 -1.03 18.21
N THR A 75 10.35 0.28 18.44
CA THR A 75 11.30 1.27 17.93
C THR A 75 12.15 1.80 19.07
N PRO A 76 13.49 1.70 19.00
CA PRO A 76 14.35 2.28 20.02
C PRO A 76 14.17 3.79 20.17
N VAL A 77 14.17 4.27 21.42
CA VAL A 77 13.96 5.69 21.76
C VAL A 77 15.01 6.59 21.12
N GLU A 78 16.24 6.10 20.97
CA GLU A 78 17.37 6.82 20.38
C GLU A 78 17.07 7.23 18.93
N ILE A 79 16.33 6.41 18.18
CA ILE A 79 15.93 6.70 16.79
C ILE A 79 14.98 7.90 16.77
N LEU A 80 14.02 7.95 17.69
CA LEU A 80 13.10 9.09 17.85
C LEU A 80 13.84 10.37 18.28
N HIS A 81 15.05 10.23 18.82
CA HIS A 81 15.88 11.32 19.26
C HIS A 81 17.00 11.70 18.30
N SER A 82 17.20 10.91 17.24
CA SER A 82 18.19 11.13 16.21
C SER A 82 17.86 12.36 15.36
N GLU A 83 18.90 12.96 14.76
CA GLU A 83 18.72 14.08 13.84
C GLU A 83 18.19 13.64 12.46
N GLN A 84 18.21 12.33 12.15
CA GLN A 84 17.83 11.77 10.85
C GLN A 84 17.09 10.42 10.98
N PRO A 85 15.82 10.40 11.40
CA PRO A 85 15.03 9.16 11.53
C PRO A 85 14.59 8.55 10.19
N LEU A 86 15.07 9.09 9.06
CA LEU A 86 14.50 8.85 7.74
C LEU A 86 14.60 7.39 7.30
N ASP A 87 15.70 6.71 7.58
CA ASP A 87 15.90 5.30 7.17
C ASP A 87 14.86 4.37 7.82
N VAL A 88 14.52 4.63 9.08
CA VAL A 88 13.51 3.85 9.82
C VAL A 88 12.12 4.16 9.31
N ILE A 89 11.83 5.44 9.08
CA ILE A 89 10.56 5.87 8.46
C ILE A 89 10.39 5.21 7.08
N GLN A 90 11.41 5.24 6.23
CA GLN A 90 11.39 4.58 4.92
C GLN A 90 11.18 3.07 5.05
N SER A 91 11.77 2.42 6.06
CA SER A 91 11.51 1.01 6.33
C SER A 91 10.04 0.73 6.69
N PHE A 92 9.39 1.60 7.47
CA PHE A 92 7.96 1.47 7.79
C PHE A 92 7.08 1.72 6.58
N VAL A 93 7.34 2.78 5.82
CA VAL A 93 6.61 3.13 4.59
C VAL A 93 6.71 2.02 3.55
N ARG A 94 7.90 1.46 3.32
CA ARG A 94 8.08 0.33 2.39
C ARG A 94 7.24 -0.87 2.80
N ARG A 95 7.17 -1.18 4.11
CA ARG A 95 6.35 -2.29 4.61
C ARG A 95 4.86 -2.05 4.45
N LEU A 96 4.39 -0.82 4.68
CA LEU A 96 3.00 -0.42 4.36
C LEU A 96 2.71 -0.58 2.87
N ARG A 97 3.57 -0.05 2.00
CA ARG A 97 3.42 -0.15 0.54
C ARG A 97 3.37 -1.60 0.05
N LEU A 98 4.19 -2.47 0.62
CA LEU A 98 4.14 -3.91 0.33
C LEU A 98 2.83 -4.54 0.81
N GLY A 99 2.35 -4.17 2.00
CA GLY A 99 1.05 -4.61 2.52
C GLY A 99 -0.12 -4.15 1.64
N GLU A 100 -0.11 -2.89 1.19
CA GLU A 100 -1.09 -2.33 0.25
C GLU A 100 -1.13 -3.11 -1.06
N ARG A 101 0.06 -3.41 -1.61
CA ARG A 101 0.19 -4.22 -2.83
C ARG A 101 -0.38 -5.62 -2.63
N HIS A 102 0.04 -6.32 -1.58
CA HIS A 102 -0.44 -7.67 -1.30
C HIS A 102 -1.95 -7.69 -1.09
N TYR A 103 -2.49 -6.68 -0.40
CA TYR A 103 -3.93 -6.57 -0.20
C TYR A 103 -4.69 -6.51 -1.53
N VAL A 104 -4.29 -5.61 -2.44
CA VAL A 104 -4.96 -5.47 -3.74
C VAL A 104 -4.82 -6.73 -4.58
N LEU A 105 -3.62 -7.31 -4.67
CA LEU A 105 -3.38 -8.51 -5.47
C LEU A 105 -4.12 -9.74 -4.94
N ASN A 106 -4.20 -9.92 -3.62
CA ASN A 106 -4.98 -11.02 -3.02
C ASN A 106 -6.49 -10.83 -3.25
N GLN A 107 -7.01 -9.61 -3.16
CA GLN A 107 -8.40 -9.33 -3.49
C GLN A 107 -8.71 -9.62 -4.96
N LEU A 108 -7.78 -9.33 -5.87
CA LEU A 108 -7.91 -9.69 -7.29
C LEU A 108 -7.87 -11.21 -7.49
N ASP A 109 -7.01 -11.93 -6.77
CA ASP A 109 -6.94 -13.39 -6.84
C ASP A 109 -8.25 -14.04 -6.37
N GLU A 110 -8.76 -13.64 -5.20
CA GLU A 110 -10.04 -14.11 -4.67
C GLU A 110 -11.20 -13.86 -5.66
N LYS A 111 -11.18 -12.71 -6.35
CA LYS A 111 -12.15 -12.39 -7.40
C LYS A 111 -11.99 -13.27 -8.63
N ALA A 112 -10.77 -13.63 -9.00
CA ALA A 112 -10.50 -14.53 -10.12
C ALA A 112 -10.98 -15.95 -9.82
N GLU A 113 -10.74 -16.45 -8.61
CA GLU A 113 -11.24 -17.76 -8.15
C GLU A 113 -12.78 -17.85 -8.19
N ARG A 114 -13.46 -16.72 -7.98
CA ARG A 114 -14.92 -16.58 -8.09
C ARG A 114 -15.40 -16.34 -9.52
N ASN A 115 -14.50 -16.29 -10.50
CA ASN A 115 -14.78 -15.94 -11.90
C ASN A 115 -15.37 -14.53 -12.07
N GLU A 116 -15.08 -13.60 -11.16
CA GLU A 116 -15.43 -12.18 -11.31
C GLU A 116 -14.46 -11.45 -12.25
N ILE A 117 -13.22 -11.96 -12.39
CA ILE A 117 -12.25 -11.50 -13.38
C ILE A 117 -11.81 -12.66 -14.27
N GLU A 118 -11.53 -12.34 -15.53
CA GLU A 118 -11.03 -13.31 -16.49
C GLU A 118 -9.61 -13.76 -16.12
N THR A 119 -9.32 -15.04 -16.35
CA THR A 119 -7.99 -15.62 -16.19
C THR A 119 -7.50 -16.13 -17.54
N ILE A 120 -6.33 -15.65 -17.98
CA ILE A 120 -5.69 -16.12 -19.21
C ILE A 120 -4.44 -16.92 -18.85
N PRO A 121 -4.35 -18.18 -19.26
CA PRO A 121 -3.10 -18.93 -19.17
C PRO A 121 -2.10 -18.41 -20.21
N PHE A 122 -0.82 -18.33 -19.83
CA PHE A 122 0.25 -17.97 -20.76
C PHE A 122 1.54 -18.76 -20.48
N ASP A 123 2.24 -19.11 -21.56
CA ASP A 123 3.53 -19.81 -21.47
C ASP A 123 4.70 -18.83 -21.30
N GLU A 124 4.70 -17.74 -22.09
CA GLU A 124 5.71 -16.68 -22.08
C GLU A 124 5.06 -15.31 -22.31
N PRO A 125 5.51 -14.26 -21.60
CA PRO A 125 5.04 -12.91 -21.86
C PRO A 125 5.75 -12.41 -23.13
N THR A 126 5.18 -12.68 -24.30
CA THR A 126 5.63 -12.05 -25.55
C THR A 126 4.94 -10.70 -25.78
N HIS A 127 5.56 -9.79 -26.53
CA HIS A 127 4.97 -8.47 -26.80
C HIS A 127 3.62 -8.57 -27.52
N VAL A 128 3.41 -9.63 -28.31
CA VAL A 128 2.13 -9.92 -28.98
C VAL A 128 1.07 -10.29 -27.93
N ASN A 129 1.38 -11.23 -27.04
CA ASN A 129 0.48 -11.63 -25.95
C ASN A 129 0.12 -10.42 -25.08
N PHE A 130 1.10 -9.56 -24.77
CA PHE A 130 0.85 -8.34 -24.01
C PHE A 130 -0.13 -7.38 -24.69
N GLN A 131 0.01 -7.16 -26.00
CA GLN A 131 -0.94 -6.35 -26.77
C GLN A 131 -2.35 -6.94 -26.76
N GLU A 132 -2.46 -8.27 -26.84
CA GLU A 132 -3.73 -9.00 -26.75
C GLU A 132 -4.37 -8.86 -25.37
N TRP A 133 -3.61 -9.04 -24.28
CA TRP A 133 -4.08 -8.84 -22.91
C TRP A 133 -4.59 -7.42 -22.69
N CYS A 134 -3.84 -6.43 -23.17
CA CYS A 134 -4.26 -5.04 -23.12
C CYS A 134 -5.53 -4.78 -23.94
N GLY A 135 -5.86 -5.65 -24.90
CA GLY A 135 -7.11 -5.63 -25.65
C GLY A 135 -8.35 -6.00 -24.84
N GLN A 136 -8.16 -6.73 -23.74
CA GLN A 136 -9.24 -7.25 -22.90
C GLN A 136 -9.52 -6.38 -21.69
N VAL A 137 -8.51 -5.61 -21.24
CA VAL A 137 -8.64 -4.64 -20.16
C VAL A 137 -8.94 -3.26 -20.76
N ARG A 138 -9.94 -2.57 -20.22
CA ARG A 138 -10.22 -1.18 -20.57
C ARG A 138 -9.13 -0.29 -19.98
N ASN A 139 -8.48 0.54 -20.80
CA ASN A 139 -7.49 1.53 -20.36
C ASN A 139 -6.43 0.98 -19.36
N PRO A 140 -5.71 -0.11 -19.68
CA PRO A 140 -4.75 -0.68 -18.76
C PRO A 140 -3.58 0.29 -18.53
N ASP A 141 -3.14 0.39 -17.29
CA ASP A 141 -2.08 1.29 -16.83
C ASP A 141 -1.10 0.63 -15.85
N HIS A 142 -1.45 -0.54 -15.30
CA HIS A 142 -0.59 -1.29 -14.40
C HIS A 142 -0.52 -2.78 -14.78
N LEU A 143 0.70 -3.31 -14.81
CA LEU A 143 0.98 -4.73 -14.98
C LEU A 143 1.82 -5.21 -13.80
N PHE A 144 1.25 -6.06 -12.96
CA PHE A 144 1.97 -6.79 -11.93
C PHE A 144 2.42 -8.13 -12.50
N LEU A 145 3.70 -8.45 -12.38
CA LEU A 145 4.24 -9.74 -12.78
C LEU A 145 5.08 -10.33 -11.64
N PRO A 146 4.98 -11.66 -11.41
CA PRO A 146 5.93 -12.38 -10.59
C PRO A 146 7.36 -12.14 -11.11
N LEU A 147 8.30 -11.92 -10.19
CA LEU A 147 9.71 -11.70 -10.49
C LEU A 147 10.39 -13.03 -10.81
N ASP A 148 10.14 -13.52 -12.01
CA ASP A 148 10.80 -14.66 -12.63
C ASP A 148 11.89 -14.18 -13.60
N THR A 149 13.02 -14.89 -13.65
CA THR A 149 14.19 -14.49 -14.46
C THR A 149 13.84 -14.42 -15.96
N GLU A 150 13.08 -15.40 -16.47
CA GLU A 150 12.67 -15.47 -17.87
C GLU A 150 11.73 -14.29 -18.18
N PHE A 151 10.72 -14.08 -17.33
CA PHE A 151 9.78 -12.98 -17.50
C PHE A 151 10.47 -11.62 -17.47
N HIS A 152 11.36 -11.40 -16.50
CA HIS A 152 12.12 -10.17 -16.39
C HIS A 152 12.94 -9.89 -17.66
N ASN A 153 13.63 -10.91 -18.18
CA ASN A 153 14.42 -10.78 -19.41
C ASN A 153 13.54 -10.47 -20.63
N THR A 154 12.43 -11.20 -20.81
CA THR A 154 11.53 -10.97 -21.96
C THR A 154 10.89 -9.58 -21.92
N VAL A 155 10.44 -9.14 -20.75
CA VAL A 155 9.86 -7.80 -20.57
C VAL A 155 10.92 -6.71 -20.76
N PHE A 156 12.17 -6.95 -20.36
CA PHE A 156 13.28 -6.05 -20.64
C PHE A 156 13.56 -5.93 -22.15
N GLU A 157 13.43 -7.02 -22.92
CA GLU A 157 13.53 -6.96 -24.39
C GLU A 157 12.41 -6.14 -25.02
N TRP A 158 11.19 -6.17 -24.48
CA TRP A 158 10.10 -5.32 -24.95
C TRP A 158 10.49 -3.84 -24.88
N ARG A 159 11.17 -3.43 -23.81
CA ARG A 159 11.64 -2.05 -23.66
C ARG A 159 12.67 -1.64 -24.68
N GLN A 160 13.60 -2.52 -25.05
CA GLN A 160 14.59 -2.20 -26.08
C GLN A 160 13.96 -1.92 -27.44
N ARG A 161 12.71 -2.35 -27.65
CA ARG A 161 11.92 -2.09 -28.86
C ARG A 161 11.06 -0.83 -28.77
N ASN A 162 10.98 -0.20 -27.60
CA ASN A 162 10.16 0.99 -27.31
C ASN A 162 10.97 2.29 -27.32
N ASP A 163 10.24 3.42 -27.39
CA ASP A 163 10.78 4.78 -27.48
C ASP A 163 11.67 5.16 -26.28
N TYR A 164 12.75 5.89 -26.53
CA TYR A 164 13.77 6.27 -25.54
C TYR A 164 13.26 7.24 -24.46
N THR A 165 12.00 7.69 -24.55
CA THR A 165 11.39 8.67 -23.65
C THR A 165 10.64 8.07 -22.46
N LEU A 166 10.52 6.74 -22.37
CA LEU A 166 9.81 6.06 -21.28
C LEU A 166 10.69 5.88 -20.03
N ASN A 167 10.09 5.95 -18.84
CA ASN A 167 10.83 5.71 -17.60
C ASN A 167 11.19 4.22 -17.41
N MET A 168 12.18 3.96 -16.56
CA MET A 168 12.44 2.61 -16.05
C MET A 168 11.24 2.11 -15.25
N GLY A 169 10.37 1.35 -15.90
CA GLY A 169 9.10 0.90 -15.33
C GLY A 169 8.04 0.75 -16.42
N GLU A 170 8.18 1.48 -17.51
CA GLU A 170 7.07 1.77 -18.41
C GLU A 170 7.20 1.06 -19.77
N ILE A 171 6.04 0.74 -20.34
CA ILE A 171 5.91 0.19 -21.69
C ILE A 171 4.78 0.91 -22.41
N ALA A 172 5.07 1.45 -23.59
CA ALA A 172 4.06 2.01 -24.46
C ALA A 172 3.37 0.89 -25.24
N ILE A 173 2.07 1.04 -25.43
CA ILE A 173 1.29 0.18 -26.32
C ILE A 173 0.89 1.04 -27.52
N SER A 174 1.17 0.58 -28.74
CA SER A 174 0.83 1.31 -29.96
C SER A 174 -0.65 1.73 -29.98
N GLY A 175 -0.89 3.05 -29.96
CA GLY A 175 -2.24 3.63 -29.97
C GLY A 175 -2.97 3.63 -28.63
N ARG A 176 -2.31 3.30 -27.51
CA ARG A 176 -2.84 3.31 -26.14
C ARG A 176 -1.90 4.04 -25.17
N ASN A 177 -2.36 4.16 -23.92
CA ASN A 177 -1.60 4.72 -22.79
C ASN A 177 -0.39 3.85 -22.41
N VAL A 178 0.48 4.41 -21.58
CA VAL A 178 1.65 3.75 -21.00
C VAL A 178 1.21 2.83 -19.86
N VAL A 179 1.75 1.60 -19.83
CA VAL A 179 1.57 0.66 -18.73
C VAL A 179 2.82 0.62 -17.85
N LYS A 180 2.63 0.78 -16.54
CA LYS A 180 3.67 0.63 -15.52
C LYS A 180 3.80 -0.82 -15.09
N ILE A 181 5.03 -1.34 -15.12
CA ILE A 181 5.34 -2.70 -14.71
C ILE A 181 5.81 -2.71 -13.26
N HIS A 182 5.18 -3.59 -12.49
CA HIS A 182 5.46 -3.83 -11.09
C HIS A 182 5.92 -5.26 -10.92
N TRP A 183 7.16 -5.43 -10.49
CA TRP A 183 7.69 -6.76 -10.17
C TRP A 183 7.27 -7.17 -8.76
N VAL A 184 6.75 -8.38 -8.65
CA VAL A 184 6.26 -8.96 -7.41
C VAL A 184 7.21 -10.09 -7.00
N PRO A 185 7.91 -9.98 -5.85
CA PRO A 185 8.79 -11.04 -5.39
C PRO A 185 8.06 -12.38 -5.26
N LEU A 186 8.69 -13.48 -5.69
CA LEU A 186 8.06 -14.82 -5.63
C LEU A 186 7.79 -15.29 -4.20
N ASP A 187 8.56 -14.82 -3.22
CA ASP A 187 8.37 -15.10 -1.80
C ASP A 187 7.17 -14.36 -1.16
N SER A 188 6.48 -13.52 -1.93
CA SER A 188 5.23 -12.87 -1.49
C SER A 188 4.03 -13.82 -1.41
N GLY A 189 4.12 -15.01 -2.04
CA GLY A 189 2.99 -15.92 -2.22
C GLY A 189 2.07 -15.55 -3.38
N ILE A 190 2.42 -14.54 -4.19
CA ILE A 190 1.68 -14.14 -5.39
C ILE A 190 2.35 -14.75 -6.61
N GLU A 191 1.70 -15.78 -7.18
CA GLU A 191 2.23 -16.58 -8.29
C GLU A 191 1.66 -16.16 -9.66
N TYR A 192 0.64 -15.30 -9.67
CA TYR A 192 -0.04 -14.85 -10.89
C TYR A 192 0.35 -13.43 -11.27
N GLY A 193 0.27 -13.13 -12.57
CA GLY A 193 0.33 -11.76 -13.07
C GLY A 193 -1.05 -11.10 -13.06
N TYR A 194 -1.08 -9.77 -13.00
CA TYR A 194 -2.31 -9.00 -13.03
C TYR A 194 -2.15 -7.78 -13.93
N LEU A 195 -2.96 -7.69 -14.99
CA LEU A 195 -3.09 -6.50 -15.81
C LEU A 195 -4.35 -5.76 -15.37
N LEU A 196 -4.21 -4.48 -15.01
CA LEU A 196 -5.30 -3.72 -14.43
C LEU A 196 -5.35 -2.28 -14.92
N SER A 197 -6.50 -1.66 -14.66
CA SER A 197 -6.82 -0.28 -14.95
C SER A 197 -7.28 0.43 -13.69
N SER A 198 -6.52 1.44 -13.27
CA SER A 198 -6.80 2.16 -12.03
C SER A 198 -8.20 2.80 -12.00
N GLU A 199 -8.78 3.20 -13.15
CA GLU A 199 -10.11 3.83 -13.24
C GLU A 199 -11.27 2.91 -12.85
N GLY A 200 -11.06 1.59 -12.82
CA GLY A 200 -12.09 0.62 -12.49
C GLY A 200 -11.87 -0.13 -11.19
N LEU A 201 -10.83 0.22 -10.44
CA LEU A 201 -10.53 -0.33 -9.11
C LEU A 201 -10.79 0.76 -8.07
N ASP A 202 -11.74 0.55 -7.17
CA ASP A 202 -12.11 1.53 -6.14
C ASP A 202 -12.01 0.91 -4.75
N LEU A 203 -11.48 1.68 -3.80
CA LEU A 203 -11.38 1.35 -2.39
C LEU A 203 -11.83 2.52 -1.53
N VAL A 204 -12.50 2.19 -0.43
CA VAL A 204 -12.91 3.16 0.56
C VAL A 204 -11.98 3.10 1.76
N GLN A 205 -11.29 4.20 2.05
CA GLN A 205 -10.36 4.30 3.17
C GLN A 205 -10.95 5.16 4.30
N LYS A 206 -10.80 4.73 5.54
CA LYS A 206 -11.29 5.47 6.71
C LYS A 206 -10.26 6.47 7.24
N TRP A 207 -10.77 7.56 7.81
CA TRP A 207 -9.98 8.43 8.68
C TRP A 207 -9.73 7.78 10.05
N PHE A 208 -8.75 8.32 10.78
CA PHE A 208 -8.48 7.97 12.18
C PHE A 208 -9.75 7.94 13.05
N GLY A 209 -10.54 9.02 13.03
CA GLY A 209 -11.72 9.17 13.90
C GLY A 209 -12.91 8.27 13.54
N ASP A 210 -12.91 7.67 12.36
CA ASP A 210 -13.97 6.77 11.87
C ASP A 210 -13.58 5.28 12.01
N SER A 211 -12.38 5.02 12.52
CA SER A 211 -11.83 3.68 12.70
C SER A 211 -11.91 3.25 14.17
N PRO A 212 -12.31 2.00 14.45
CA PRO A 212 -12.34 1.51 15.83
C PRO A 212 -10.91 1.43 16.37
N ASP A 213 -10.72 1.68 17.66
CA ASP A 213 -9.41 1.56 18.31
C ASP A 213 -8.72 0.22 18.01
N PRO A 214 -7.39 0.19 17.96
CA PRO A 214 -6.66 -1.04 17.70
C PRO A 214 -6.91 -2.07 18.81
N ALA A 215 -7.35 -3.26 18.42
CA ALA A 215 -7.58 -4.36 19.34
C ALA A 215 -6.24 -4.85 19.93
N ASN A 216 -6.24 -5.19 21.23
CA ASN A 216 -5.07 -5.73 21.94
C ASN A 216 -3.83 -4.82 21.92
N PHE A 217 -4.02 -3.51 21.76
CA PHE A 217 -2.95 -2.52 21.80
C PHE A 217 -3.33 -1.40 22.76
N ASN A 218 -2.59 -1.28 23.86
CA ASN A 218 -2.72 -0.14 24.76
C ASN A 218 -1.84 0.99 24.24
N TYR A 219 -2.38 2.21 24.18
CA TYR A 219 -1.69 3.36 23.62
C TYR A 219 -2.01 4.64 24.37
N ASN A 220 -1.10 5.60 24.29
CA ASN A 220 -1.25 6.90 24.92
C ASN A 220 -2.05 7.84 23.99
N SER A 221 -3.34 8.00 24.30
CA SER A 221 -4.28 8.87 23.55
C SER A 221 -3.86 10.34 23.45
N ASN A 222 -2.89 10.81 24.24
CA ASN A 222 -2.34 12.17 24.05
C ASN A 222 -1.68 12.36 22.68
N PHE A 223 -1.30 11.27 22.00
CA PHE A 223 -0.71 11.30 20.67
C PHE A 223 -1.73 11.17 19.53
N ASP A 224 -3.02 11.00 19.81
CA ASP A 224 -4.08 10.84 18.79
C ASP A 224 -4.15 12.05 17.84
N ILE A 225 -3.89 13.24 18.38
CA ILE A 225 -3.83 14.50 17.64
C ILE A 225 -2.82 14.47 16.48
N LEU A 226 -1.82 13.57 16.53
CA LEU A 226 -0.82 13.42 15.47
C LEU A 226 -1.40 12.71 14.23
N SER A 227 -2.39 11.85 14.43
CA SER A 227 -3.10 11.08 13.39
C SER A 227 -4.46 11.67 13.05
N GLU A 228 -4.90 12.69 13.78
CA GLU A 228 -6.19 13.32 13.58
C GLU A 228 -6.32 13.86 12.15
N ASN A 229 -7.45 13.58 11.51
CA ASN A 229 -7.70 13.97 10.12
C ASN A 229 -6.62 13.44 9.16
N ARG A 230 -6.13 12.21 9.39
CA ARG A 230 -5.25 11.48 8.47
C ARG A 230 -5.77 10.06 8.16
N PRO A 231 -5.52 9.55 6.95
CA PRO A 231 -5.92 8.20 6.55
C PRO A 231 -4.93 7.12 7.03
N LEU A 232 -3.63 7.47 7.13
CA LEU A 232 -2.64 6.71 7.89
C LEU A 232 -2.82 7.04 9.38
N MET A 233 -2.94 6.01 10.21
CA MET A 233 -3.12 6.13 11.64
C MET A 233 -1.88 5.59 12.33
N VAL A 234 -1.28 6.38 13.21
CA VAL A 234 -0.14 5.98 14.03
C VAL A 234 -0.50 6.12 15.50
N TYR A 235 -0.34 5.01 16.24
CA TYR A 235 -0.59 4.87 17.66
C TYR A 235 0.73 4.59 18.36
N ILE A 236 0.89 5.14 19.56
CA ILE A 236 2.12 5.06 20.35
C ILE A 236 1.78 4.41 21.68
N GLY A 237 2.35 3.22 21.88
CA GLY A 237 2.21 2.39 23.06
C GLY A 237 3.10 2.84 24.22
N ASP A 238 3.19 1.95 25.20
CA ASP A 238 4.02 2.16 26.38
C ASP A 238 5.52 2.02 26.05
N GLU A 239 6.35 2.72 26.82
CA GLU A 239 7.81 2.56 26.79
C GLU A 239 8.21 1.30 27.57
N ILE A 240 9.04 0.46 26.96
CA ILE A 240 9.51 -0.81 27.52
C ILE A 240 11.02 -0.73 27.67
N VAL A 241 11.50 -1.09 28.87
CA VAL A 241 12.92 -1.28 29.15
C VAL A 241 13.23 -2.77 29.00
N GLU A 242 14.15 -3.12 28.11
CA GLU A 242 14.60 -4.51 27.97
C GLU A 242 15.62 -4.85 29.06
N ASP A 243 15.39 -5.96 29.77
CA ASP A 243 16.32 -6.51 30.77
C ASP A 243 17.60 -7.00 30.05
N GLU A 244 18.75 -6.87 30.74
CA GLU A 244 20.16 -6.92 30.26
C GLU A 244 20.67 -8.21 29.58
N GLU A 245 19.90 -8.86 28.71
CA GLU A 245 20.34 -10.10 28.02
C GLU A 245 20.80 -9.89 26.57
N GLU A 246 20.56 -8.73 25.96
CA GLU A 246 21.10 -8.38 24.63
C GLU A 246 22.29 -7.39 24.76
N ASP A 247 23.44 -7.82 24.25
CA ASP A 247 24.81 -7.26 24.38
C ASP A 247 25.01 -5.88 23.69
N THR A 248 23.97 -5.05 23.62
CA THR A 248 24.01 -3.70 23.05
C THR A 248 23.38 -2.69 24.01
N GLU A 249 24.21 -1.99 24.78
CA GLU A 249 23.79 -0.89 25.68
C GLU A 249 22.98 0.21 24.97
N SER A 250 23.05 0.33 23.64
CA SER A 250 22.52 1.46 22.87
C SER A 250 21.04 1.41 22.53
N PHE A 251 20.29 0.35 22.90
CA PHE A 251 18.87 0.20 22.53
C PHE A 251 18.01 -0.39 23.67
N ARG A 252 18.32 -0.01 24.91
CA ARG A 252 17.67 -0.57 26.12
C ARG A 252 16.22 -0.09 26.31
N GLU A 253 15.87 1.08 25.77
CA GLU A 253 14.53 1.66 25.86
C GLU A 253 13.87 1.64 24.47
N LYS A 254 12.70 0.97 24.36
CA LYS A 254 11.94 0.87 23.11
C LYS A 254 10.52 1.36 23.31
N VAL A 255 9.96 1.98 22.29
CA VAL A 255 8.56 2.41 22.21
C VAL A 255 7.83 1.53 21.22
N ASP A 256 6.68 1.03 21.63
CA ASP A 256 5.82 0.23 20.77
C ASP A 256 4.99 1.13 19.84
N PHE A 257 5.21 1.02 18.53
CA PHE A 257 4.42 1.73 17.53
C PHE A 257 3.46 0.79 16.83
N LEU A 258 2.25 1.26 16.59
CA LEU A 258 1.32 0.64 15.66
C LEU A 258 0.95 1.66 14.58
N TYR A 259 1.22 1.34 13.33
CA TYR A 259 0.75 2.12 12.20
C TYR A 259 -0.15 1.29 11.30
N ARG A 260 -1.27 1.85 10.87
CA ARG A 260 -2.24 1.15 10.02
C ARG A 260 -3.04 2.11 9.13
N VAL A 261 -3.54 1.56 8.04
CA VAL A 261 -4.65 2.09 7.25
C VAL A 261 -5.82 1.13 7.33
N VAL A 262 -7.04 1.65 7.24
CA VAL A 262 -8.26 0.84 7.25
C VAL A 262 -8.99 1.08 5.94
N VAL A 263 -9.14 0.02 5.14
CA VAL A 263 -9.65 0.07 3.76
C VAL A 263 -10.76 -0.96 3.56
N SER A 264 -11.73 -0.67 2.70
CA SER A 264 -12.77 -1.61 2.34
C SER A 264 -12.24 -2.76 1.47
N ASN A 265 -13.05 -3.79 1.24
CA ASN A 265 -12.82 -4.71 0.12
C ASN A 265 -12.72 -3.95 -1.22
N LEU A 266 -11.92 -4.47 -2.15
CA LEU A 266 -11.73 -3.90 -3.47
C LEU A 266 -13.03 -4.00 -4.29
N MET A 267 -13.53 -2.86 -4.75
CA MET A 267 -14.62 -2.79 -5.72
C MET A 267 -14.02 -2.76 -7.13
N LEU A 268 -14.58 -3.57 -8.02
CA LEU A 268 -14.04 -3.74 -9.37
C LEU A 268 -15.15 -3.62 -10.41
N ASP A 269 -14.95 -2.70 -11.34
CA ASP A 269 -15.78 -2.57 -12.53
C ASP A 269 -15.40 -3.64 -13.58
N SER A 270 -16.39 -4.14 -14.33
CA SER A 270 -16.15 -5.17 -15.35
C SER A 270 -15.09 -4.76 -16.37
N ASN A 271 -14.23 -5.70 -16.76
CA ASN A 271 -13.16 -5.52 -17.75
C ASN A 271 -12.05 -4.53 -17.35
N HIS A 272 -11.84 -4.26 -16.07
CA HIS A 272 -10.73 -3.41 -15.59
C HIS A 272 -9.59 -4.20 -14.93
N ALA A 273 -9.73 -5.52 -14.80
CA ALA A 273 -8.66 -6.39 -14.32
C ALA A 273 -8.69 -7.73 -15.05
N LEU A 274 -7.51 -8.31 -15.20
CA LEU A 274 -7.25 -9.58 -15.86
C LEU A 274 -6.17 -10.32 -15.07
N ARG A 275 -6.43 -11.57 -14.70
CA ARG A 275 -5.41 -12.46 -14.11
C ARG A 275 -4.67 -13.18 -15.23
N LEU A 276 -3.35 -13.20 -15.14
CA LEU A 276 -2.44 -13.87 -16.05
C LEU A 276 -1.85 -15.07 -15.31
N GLU A 277 -2.18 -16.27 -15.74
CA GLU A 277 -1.76 -17.52 -15.11
C GLU A 277 -0.56 -18.12 -15.87
N PRO A 278 0.63 -18.17 -15.27
CA PRO A 278 1.76 -18.88 -15.86
C PRO A 278 1.45 -20.37 -15.99
N THR A 279 1.68 -20.95 -17.16
CA THR A 279 1.56 -22.41 -17.38
C THR A 279 2.84 -23.16 -17.00
N LYS A 280 3.96 -22.43 -16.93
CA LYS A 280 5.26 -22.93 -16.48
C LYS A 280 5.44 -22.66 -14.99
N GLN A 281 6.20 -23.53 -14.32
CA GLN A 281 6.61 -23.30 -12.93
C GLN A 281 7.61 -22.14 -12.87
N LEU A 282 7.33 -21.15 -12.03
CA LEU A 282 8.17 -19.97 -11.85
C LEU A 282 9.48 -20.33 -11.13
N SER A 283 10.58 -19.68 -11.53
CA SER A 283 11.89 -19.86 -10.93
C SER A 283 12.63 -18.52 -10.77
N SER A 284 13.30 -18.37 -9.63
CA SER A 284 14.22 -17.25 -9.38
C SER A 284 15.66 -17.53 -9.84
N GLU A 285 15.93 -18.70 -10.43
CA GLU A 285 17.28 -19.11 -10.89
C GLU A 285 17.74 -18.36 -12.15
#